data_AF-A0A0C2HIW8-F1
#
_entry.id   AF-A0A0C2HIW8-F1
#
_cell.length_a   1.000
_cell.length_b   1.000
_cell.length_c   1.000
_cell.angle_alpha   90.00
_cell.angle_beta   90.00
_cell.angle_gamma   90.00
#
_symmetry.space_group_name_H-M   'P 1'
#
loop_
_entity.id
_entity.type
_entity.pdbx_description
1 polymer ?
#
loop_
_entity_poly.entity_id
_entity_poly.type
_entity_poly.pdbx_seq_one_letter_code
_entity_poly.pdbx_strand_id
1 'polypeptide(L)'
;MQQKPSISSDSGAKIGRICERPSWVFPVALLTRAAHQLGAAVVLAAYLLDAIPGPPMAYLVLALVSGGALLVTEGMQHRQIFRELVGIITLLKVLIFGAAYHGFLPLQETTLLAFVMASIAAHAPKKIRHRLLL
;
A
#
# COMPACT_ATOMS: atom_id res chain seq x y z
N MET A 1 14.08 5.73 48.63
CA MET A 1 14.54 5.60 47.22
C MET A 1 14.24 4.18 46.74
N GLN A 2 13.12 3.96 46.06
CA GLN A 2 12.80 2.67 45.44
C GLN A 2 13.19 2.73 43.96
N GLN A 3 14.16 1.89 43.56
CA GLN A 3 14.48 1.70 42.15
C GLN A 3 13.33 0.95 41.47
N LYS A 4 12.72 1.63 40.51
CA LYS A 4 11.70 1.05 39.62
C LYS A 4 12.40 0.07 38.67
N PRO A 5 11.96 -1.20 38.58
CA PRO A 5 12.58 -2.16 37.68
C PRO A 5 12.34 -1.74 36.24
N SER A 6 13.42 -1.52 35.48
CA SER A 6 13.38 -1.31 34.04
C SER A 6 12.99 -2.62 33.36
N ILE A 7 11.75 -2.71 32.88
CA ILE A 7 11.31 -3.78 32.00
C ILE A 7 12.08 -3.60 30.68
N SER A 8 13.20 -4.30 30.53
CA SER A 8 13.94 -4.42 29.28
C SER A 8 13.24 -5.45 28.40
N SER A 9 12.13 -5.05 27.79
CA SER A 9 11.54 -5.78 26.67
C SER A 9 11.49 -4.86 25.46
N ASP A 10 12.58 -4.78 24.71
CA ASP A 10 12.42 -4.42 23.31
C ASP A 10 13.48 -5.12 22.48
N SER A 11 13.07 -6.24 21.91
CA SER A 11 13.76 -6.92 20.83
C SER A 11 13.81 -5.99 19.61
N GLY A 12 14.71 -5.01 19.64
CA GLY A 12 15.48 -4.45 18.53
C GLY A 12 14.83 -4.25 17.16
N ALA A 13 13.52 -4.01 17.06
CA ALA A 13 12.90 -3.71 15.77
C ALA A 13 13.30 -2.28 15.36
N LYS A 14 14.32 -2.16 14.50
CA LYS A 14 14.71 -0.88 13.91
C LYS A 14 13.53 -0.35 13.08
N ILE A 15 12.96 0.78 13.51
CA ILE A 15 11.88 1.48 12.80
C ILE A 15 12.51 2.47 11.83
N GLY A 16 11.95 2.60 10.63
CA GLY A 16 12.39 3.55 9.61
C GLY A 16 12.38 4.99 10.13
N ARG A 17 13.32 5.83 9.66
CA ARG A 17 13.30 7.26 9.99
C ARG A 17 12.17 7.93 9.21
N ILE A 18 11.14 8.34 9.94
CA ILE A 18 10.06 9.19 9.42
C ILE A 18 10.59 10.63 9.45
N CYS A 19 10.76 11.27 8.29
CA CYS A 19 11.12 12.69 8.23
C CYS A 19 10.01 13.58 8.84
N GLU A 20 10.34 14.82 9.21
CA GLU A 20 9.31 15.83 9.48
C GLU A 20 8.42 15.96 8.25
N ARG A 21 7.17 15.59 8.44
CA ARG A 21 6.16 15.45 7.40
C ARG A 21 5.30 16.71 7.44
N PRO A 22 5.08 17.39 6.30
CA PRO A 22 4.05 18.42 6.26
C PRO A 22 2.72 17.80 6.69
N SER A 23 2.04 18.41 7.66
CA SER A 23 0.87 17.83 8.32
C SER A 23 -0.27 17.47 7.36
N TRP A 24 -0.32 18.12 6.19
CA TRP A 24 -1.31 17.88 5.13
C TRP A 24 -1.08 16.59 4.32
N VAL A 25 0.13 16.02 4.29
CA VAL A 25 0.42 14.85 3.44
C VAL A 25 -0.28 13.59 3.97
N PHE A 26 -0.46 13.48 5.29
CA PHE A 26 -1.15 12.36 5.91
C PHE A 26 -2.63 12.24 5.49
N PRO A 27 -3.48 13.27 5.65
CA PRO A 27 -4.89 13.18 5.24
C PRO A 27 -5.03 13.00 3.72
N VAL A 28 -4.16 13.63 2.91
CA VAL A 28 -4.15 13.40 1.45
C VAL A 28 -3.85 11.94 1.13
N ALA A 29 -2.81 11.36 1.74
CA ALA A 29 -2.47 9.95 1.52
C ALA A 29 -3.58 9.00 1.98
N LEU A 30 -4.34 9.36 3.02
CA LEU A 30 -5.49 8.57 3.47
C LEU A 30 -6.63 8.60 2.46
N LEU A 31 -6.99 9.79 1.97
CA LEU A 31 -8.06 9.96 0.97
C LEU A 31 -7.70 9.31 -0.36
N THR A 32 -6.46 9.46 -0.84
CA THR A 32 -6.00 8.79 -2.06
C THR A 32 -6.01 7.27 -1.89
N ARG A 33 -5.70 6.75 -0.70
CA ARG A 33 -5.78 5.31 -0.40
C ARG A 33 -7.21 4.78 -0.47
N ALA A 34 -8.18 5.52 0.09
CA ALA A 34 -9.59 5.17 0.00
C ALA A 34 -10.09 5.21 -1.45
N ALA A 35 -9.79 6.28 -2.19
CA ALA A 35 -10.16 6.42 -3.60
C ALA A 35 -9.54 5.30 -4.47
N HIS A 36 -8.28 4.95 -4.20
CA HIS A 36 -7.59 3.86 -4.90
C HIS A 36 -8.24 2.51 -4.62
N GLN A 37 -8.53 2.19 -3.35
CA GLN A 37 -9.19 0.93 -3.00
C GLN A 37 -10.59 0.82 -3.60
N LEU A 38 -11.35 1.93 -3.65
CA LEU A 38 -12.65 1.96 -4.32
C LEU A 38 -12.51 1.68 -5.83
N GLY A 39 -11.61 2.38 -6.51
CA GLY A 39 -11.35 2.16 -7.93
C GLY A 39 -10.92 0.71 -8.24
N ALA A 40 -9.96 0.20 -7.47
CA ALA A 40 -9.47 -1.17 -7.59
C ALA A 40 -10.58 -2.21 -7.33
N ALA A 41 -11.43 -2.00 -6.32
CA ALA A 41 -12.53 -2.90 -6.00
C ALA A 41 -13.56 -2.97 -7.13
N VAL A 42 -13.92 -1.83 -7.74
CA VAL A 42 -14.87 -1.81 -8.87
C VAL A 42 -14.30 -2.47 -10.10
N VAL A 43 -13.02 -2.21 -10.44
CA VAL A 43 -12.33 -2.90 -11.55
C VAL A 43 -12.27 -4.39 -11.29
N LEU A 44 -11.91 -4.80 -10.07
CA LEU A 44 -11.86 -6.20 -9.68
C LEU A 44 -13.23 -6.88 -9.75
N ALA A 45 -14.29 -6.21 -9.29
CA ALA A 45 -15.65 -6.73 -9.34
C ALA A 45 -16.14 -6.92 -10.79
N ALA A 46 -15.81 -6.00 -11.68
CA ALA A 46 -16.12 -6.15 -13.11
C ALA A 46 -15.47 -7.39 -13.71
N TYR A 47 -14.21 -7.68 -13.36
CA TYR A 47 -13.52 -8.90 -13.81
C TYR A 47 -13.98 -10.17 -13.09
N LEU A 48 -14.29 -10.12 -11.79
CA LEU A 48 -14.64 -11.31 -11.01
C LEU A 48 -16.06 -11.82 -11.25
N LEU A 49 -17.01 -10.90 -11.36
CA LEU A 49 -18.43 -11.21 -11.41
C LEU A 49 -18.99 -11.19 -12.82
N ASP A 50 -18.17 -10.81 -13.82
CA ASP A 50 -18.60 -10.50 -15.18
C ASP A 50 -19.81 -9.53 -15.19
N ALA A 51 -19.89 -8.69 -14.15
CA ALA A 51 -21.09 -7.90 -13.83
C ALA A 51 -21.29 -6.74 -14.82
N ILE A 52 -20.23 -6.37 -15.53
CA ILE A 52 -20.18 -5.30 -16.53
C ILE A 52 -19.27 -5.80 -17.66
N PRO A 53 -19.61 -5.61 -18.94
CA PRO A 53 -18.73 -5.96 -20.06
C PRO A 53 -17.45 -5.11 -20.00
N GLY A 54 -16.45 -5.64 -19.30
CA GLY A 54 -15.19 -4.96 -19.00
C GLY A 54 -15.26 -3.93 -17.86
N PRO A 55 -14.12 -3.57 -17.26
CA PRO A 55 -14.06 -2.57 -16.21
C PRO A 55 -14.43 -1.18 -16.77
N PRO A 56 -15.29 -0.40 -16.08
CA PRO A 56 -15.60 0.94 -16.55
C PRO A 56 -14.35 1.82 -16.50
N MET A 57 -14.01 2.43 -17.64
CA MET A 57 -12.74 3.18 -17.83
C MET A 57 -12.51 4.25 -16.76
N ALA A 58 -13.56 4.90 -16.25
CA ALA A 58 -13.46 5.88 -15.18
C ALA A 58 -12.83 5.29 -13.90
N TYR A 59 -13.20 4.06 -13.51
CA TYR A 59 -12.66 3.39 -12.32
C TYR A 59 -11.24 2.86 -12.55
N LEU A 60 -10.93 2.44 -13.78
CA LEU A 60 -9.56 2.09 -14.17
C LEU A 60 -8.63 3.31 -14.05
N VAL A 61 -9.05 4.46 -14.61
CA VAL A 61 -8.31 5.73 -14.50
C VAL A 61 -8.19 6.15 -13.04
N LEU A 62 -9.28 6.07 -12.27
CA LEU A 62 -9.25 6.37 -10.83
C LEU A 62 -8.21 5.51 -10.12
N ALA A 63 -8.21 4.19 -10.33
CA ALA A 63 -7.26 3.27 -9.72
C ALA A 63 -5.81 3.60 -10.12
N LEU A 64 -5.54 3.85 -11.40
CA LEU A 64 -4.19 4.18 -11.87
C LEU A 64 -3.68 5.52 -11.33
N VAL A 65 -4.48 6.59 -11.43
CA VAL A 65 -4.08 7.93 -10.99
C VAL A 65 -3.88 7.98 -9.47
N SER A 66 -4.82 7.42 -8.71
CA SER A 66 -4.68 7.34 -7.25
C SER A 66 -3.54 6.42 -6.82
N GLY A 67 -3.26 5.36 -7.57
CA GLY A 67 -2.11 4.47 -7.34
C GLY A 67 -0.77 5.18 -7.54
N GLY A 68 -0.65 5.97 -8.61
CA GLY A 68 0.50 6.85 -8.85
C GLY A 68 0.66 7.90 -7.75
N ALA A 69 -0.44 8.57 -7.37
CA ALA A 69 -0.43 9.55 -6.28
C ALA A 69 -0.03 8.94 -4.93
N LEU A 70 -0.44 7.70 -4.63
CA LEU A 70 0.02 6.96 -3.46
C LEU A 70 1.53 6.70 -3.49
N LEU A 71 2.06 6.33 -4.65
CA LEU A 71 3.50 6.07 -4.80
C LEU A 71 4.33 7.34 -4.57
N VAL A 72 3.86 8.47 -5.09
CA VAL A 72 4.48 9.79 -4.86
C VAL A 72 4.38 10.19 -3.38
N THR A 73 3.19 10.11 -2.78
CA THR A 73 2.98 10.52 -1.39
C THR A 73 3.72 9.61 -0.40
N GLU A 74 3.80 8.30 -0.66
CA GLU A 74 4.64 7.37 0.12
C GLU A 74 6.13 7.69 -0.08
N GLY A 75 6.56 8.04 -1.30
CA GLY A 75 7.96 8.41 -1.56
C GLY A 75 8.38 9.71 -0.87
N MET A 76 7.44 10.65 -0.76
CA MET A 76 7.62 11.88 0.02
C MET A 76 7.64 11.61 1.53
N GLN A 77 6.81 10.69 2.02
CA GLN A 77 6.74 10.33 3.45
C GLN A 77 7.92 9.48 3.91
N HIS A 78 8.41 8.59 3.04
CA HIS A 78 9.42 7.60 3.34
C HIS A 78 10.56 7.73 2.32
N ARG A 79 11.62 8.46 2.68
CA ARG A 79 12.91 8.41 1.94
C ARG A 79 13.55 7.01 1.92
N GLN A 80 12.94 6.06 2.63
CA GLN A 80 13.36 4.67 2.76
C GLN A 80 12.29 3.70 2.24
N ILE A 81 11.52 4.07 1.20
CA ILE A 81 10.52 3.19 0.55
C ILE A 81 11.07 1.77 0.30
N PHE A 82 12.33 1.65 -0.12
CA PHE A 82 12.93 0.35 -0.42
C PHE A 82 13.36 -0.46 0.81
N ARG A 83 13.30 0.13 2.02
CA ARG A 83 13.78 -0.50 3.26
C ARG A 83 12.66 -0.79 4.24
N GLU A 84 11.51 -0.14 4.09
CA GLU A 84 10.33 -0.38 4.92
C GLU A 84 9.40 -1.41 4.26
N LEU A 85 8.79 -2.27 5.07
CA LEU A 85 7.81 -3.27 4.61
C LEU A 85 6.70 -2.65 3.75
N VAL A 86 6.19 -1.47 4.12
CA VAL A 86 5.12 -0.80 3.36
C VAL A 86 5.55 -0.44 1.94
N GLY A 87 6.78 0.05 1.75
CA GLY A 87 7.26 0.46 0.44
C GLY A 87 7.62 -0.75 -0.42
N ILE A 88 8.13 -1.83 0.17
CA ILE A 88 8.30 -3.12 -0.53
C ILE A 88 6.95 -3.67 -1.01
N ILE A 89 5.90 -3.64 -0.18
CA ILE A 89 4.56 -4.08 -0.58
C ILE A 89 4.00 -3.17 -1.69
N THR A 90 4.23 -1.85 -1.62
CA THR A 90 3.83 -0.91 -2.67
C THR A 90 4.57 -1.15 -3.99
N LEU A 91 5.85 -1.52 -3.97
CA LEU A 91 6.57 -1.90 -5.19
C LEU A 91 6.06 -3.22 -5.74
N LEU A 92 5.89 -4.22 -4.86
CA LEU A 92 5.46 -5.54 -5.25
C LEU A 92 4.09 -5.52 -5.93
N LYS A 93 3.11 -4.80 -5.35
CA LYS A 93 1.78 -4.66 -5.96
C LYS A 93 1.86 -3.99 -7.35
N VAL A 94 2.74 -3.00 -7.54
CA VAL A 94 2.89 -2.30 -8.83
C VAL A 94 3.53 -3.20 -9.87
N LEU A 95 4.58 -3.93 -9.51
CA LEU A 95 5.24 -4.88 -10.40
C LEU A 95 4.30 -6.01 -10.83
N ILE A 96 3.59 -6.59 -9.86
CA ILE A 96 2.64 -7.68 -10.09
C ILE A 96 1.48 -7.20 -10.97
N PHE A 97 0.94 -6.01 -10.71
CA PHE A 97 -0.15 -5.45 -11.52
C PHE A 97 0.32 -5.06 -12.93
N GLY A 98 1.52 -4.48 -13.06
CA GLY A 98 2.13 -4.19 -14.35
C GLY A 98 2.39 -5.46 -15.17
N ALA A 99 2.89 -6.52 -14.54
CA ALA A 99 3.07 -7.82 -15.17
C ALA A 99 1.73 -8.39 -15.69
N ALA A 100 0.67 -8.29 -14.90
CA ALA A 100 -0.67 -8.69 -15.31
C ALA A 100 -1.21 -7.86 -16.49
N TYR A 101 -1.02 -6.54 -16.47
CA TYR A 101 -1.43 -5.65 -17.57
C TYR A 101 -0.71 -5.97 -18.89
N HIS A 102 0.57 -6.35 -18.83
CA HIS A 102 1.34 -6.77 -20.00
C HIS A 102 1.09 -8.23 -20.44
N GLY A 103 0.18 -8.96 -19.77
CA GLY A 103 -0.19 -10.33 -20.13
C GLY A 103 0.76 -11.42 -19.62
N PHE A 104 1.70 -11.09 -18.71
CA PHE A 104 2.59 -12.08 -18.10
C PHE A 104 1.93 -12.88 -16.97
N LEU A 105 0.86 -12.35 -16.38
CA LEU A 105 0.09 -12.97 -15.30
C LEU A 105 -1.41 -12.84 -15.59
N PRO A 106 -2.24 -13.77 -15.09
CA PRO A 106 -3.68 -13.71 -15.33
C PRO A 106 -4.28 -12.55 -14.52
N LEU A 107 -4.98 -11.64 -15.21
CA LEU A 107 -5.30 -10.31 -14.71
C LEU A 107 -6.22 -10.32 -13.48
N GLN A 108 -7.16 -11.24 -13.45
CA GLN A 108 -8.22 -11.33 -12.45
C GLN A 108 -7.66 -11.78 -11.08
N GLU A 109 -6.96 -12.90 -11.06
CA GLU A 109 -6.30 -13.48 -9.89
C GLU A 109 -5.22 -12.55 -9.37
N THR A 110 -4.49 -11.91 -10.27
CA THR A 110 -3.41 -10.99 -9.91
C THR A 110 -3.93 -9.71 -9.28
N THR A 111 -5.04 -9.16 -9.81
CA THR A 111 -5.70 -7.99 -9.23
C THR A 111 -6.27 -8.32 -7.85
N LEU A 112 -6.89 -9.49 -7.69
CA LEU A 112 -7.38 -9.96 -6.39
C LEU A 112 -6.26 -10.08 -5.36
N LEU A 113 -5.15 -10.72 -5.74
CA LEU A 113 -3.98 -10.87 -4.87
C LEU A 113 -3.41 -9.50 -4.46
N ALA A 114 -3.22 -8.59 -5.42
CA ALA A 114 -2.75 -7.24 -5.16
C ALA A 114 -3.69 -6.48 -4.20
N PHE A 115 -5.01 -6.63 -4.38
CA PHE A 115 -6.01 -6.02 -3.52
C PHE A 115 -5.98 -6.55 -2.08
N VAL A 116 -5.89 -7.88 -1.91
CA VAL A 116 -5.80 -8.52 -0.59
C VAL A 116 -4.51 -8.12 0.11
N MET A 117 -3.37 -8.19 -0.58
CA MET A 117 -2.08 -7.76 -0.04
C MET A 117 -2.11 -6.29 0.42
N ALA A 118 -2.66 -5.40 -0.42
CA ALA A 118 -2.79 -3.98 -0.09
C ALA A 118 -3.70 -3.75 1.13
N SER A 119 -4.80 -4.50 1.23
CA SER A 119 -5.75 -4.40 2.35
C SER A 119 -5.13 -4.85 3.67
N ILE A 120 -4.41 -5.98 3.67
CA ILE A 120 -3.68 -6.47 4.86
C ILE A 120 -2.59 -5.47 5.26
N ALA A 121 -1.79 -5.00 4.30
CA ALA A 121 -0.69 -4.07 4.56
C ALA A 121 -1.16 -2.71 5.10
N ALA A 122 -2.31 -2.23 4.64
CA ALA A 122 -2.90 -0.97 5.11
C ALA A 122 -3.32 -1.03 6.58
N HIS A 123 -3.84 -2.18 7.02
CA HIS A 123 -4.34 -2.42 8.38
C HIS A 123 -3.32 -3.05 9.32
N ALA A 124 -2.12 -3.37 8.81
CA ALA A 124 -1.04 -3.89 9.63
C ALA A 124 -0.64 -2.87 10.72
N PRO A 125 -0.39 -3.33 11.97
CA PRO A 125 0.09 -2.48 13.05
C PRO A 125 1.31 -1.65 12.64
N LYS A 126 1.41 -0.41 13.15
CA LYS A 126 2.52 0.52 12.83
C LYS A 126 3.90 -0.12 12.99
N LYS A 127 4.08 -0.95 14.03
CA LYS A 127 5.32 -1.68 14.33
C LYS A 127 5.73 -2.67 13.22
N ILE A 128 4.76 -3.20 12.48
CA ILE A 128 4.99 -4.13 11.36
C ILE A 128 5.16 -3.33 10.06
N ARG A 129 4.27 -2.38 9.80
CA ARG A 129 4.25 -1.61 8.54
C ARG A 129 5.52 -0.79 8.28
N HIS A 130 6.10 -0.22 9.34
CA HIS A 130 7.31 0.61 9.27
C HIS A 130 8.56 -0.11 9.78
N ARG A 131 8.49 -1.45 9.86
CA ARG A 131 9.65 -2.27 10.20
C ARG A 131 10.67 -2.17 9.07
N LEU A 132 11.92 -1.86 9.42
CA LEU A 132 13.02 -1.96 8.47
C LEU A 132 13.32 -3.43 8.21
N LEU A 133 13.38 -3.80 6.93
CA LEU A 133 13.77 -5.13 6.47
C LEU A 133 15.26 -5.18 6.08
N LEU A 134 15.86 -4.02 5.81
CA LEU A 134 17.26 -3.83 5.38
C LEU A 134 17.94 -2.71 6.17
#